data_AF-A0A538G8H4-F1
#
_entry.id   AF-A0A538G8H4-F1
#
_cell.length_a   1.000
_cell.length_b   1.000
_cell.length_c   1.000
_cell.angle_alpha   90.00
_cell.angle_beta   90.00
_cell.angle_gamma   90.00
#
_symmetry.space_group_name_H-M   'P 1'
#
loop_
_entity.id
_entity.type
_entity.pdbx_description
1 polymer ?
#
loop_
_entity_poly.entity_id
_entity_poly.type
_entity_poly.pdbx_seq_one_letter_code
_entity_poly.pdbx_strand_id
1 'polypeptide(L)'
;MPEELGELRDASRRTRLANERTYLAWWRTGLTTLAVSFAAGRLVPALSGGPNWPFELIGIAFAAVGVAFVTYGYVRYRDVEQALARGDFASLPGRAAISFAAVGALLGLATIALVLLHPT
;
A
#
# COMPACT_ATOMS: atom_id res chain seq x y z
N MET A 1 -32.51 -1.54 -28.98
CA MET A 1 -31.77 -0.59 -28.11
C MET A 1 -31.99 -0.72 -26.58
N PRO A 2 -32.82 -1.63 -25.99
CA PRO A 2 -32.79 -1.84 -24.53
C PRO A 2 -31.68 -2.79 -24.07
N GLU A 3 -31.21 -3.70 -24.94
CA GLU A 3 -30.14 -4.65 -24.60
C GLU A 3 -28.76 -3.97 -24.44
N GLU A 4 -28.36 -3.06 -25.34
CA GLU A 4 -27.11 -2.30 -25.20
C GLU A 4 -27.03 -1.50 -23.89
N LEU A 5 -28.15 -0.91 -23.44
CA LEU A 5 -28.20 -0.19 -22.16
C LEU A 5 -28.03 -1.13 -20.96
N GLY A 6 -28.51 -2.37 -21.08
CA GLY A 6 -28.27 -3.43 -20.10
C GLY A 6 -26.79 -3.80 -20.03
N GLU A 7 -26.16 -4.04 -21.18
CA GLU A 7 -24.74 -4.41 -21.28
C GLU A 7 -23.80 -3.32 -20.73
N LEU A 8 -24.07 -2.05 -21.02
CA LEU A 8 -23.29 -0.92 -20.50
C LEU A 8 -23.38 -0.80 -18.97
N ARG A 9 -24.56 -1.01 -18.39
CA ARG A 9 -24.76 -0.99 -16.94
C ARG A 9 -24.02 -2.15 -16.26
N ASP A 10 -24.05 -3.34 -16.85
CA ASP A 10 -23.33 -4.51 -16.34
C ASP A 10 -21.81 -4.35 -16.47
N ALA A 11 -21.31 -3.76 -17.56
CA ALA A 11 -19.91 -3.42 -17.71
C ALA A 11 -19.45 -2.43 -16.63
N SER A 12 -20.20 -1.34 -16.39
CA SER A 12 -19.88 -0.37 -15.35
C SER A 12 -19.88 -0.99 -13.94
N ARG A 13 -20.87 -1.84 -13.64
CA ARG A 13 -20.96 -2.56 -12.35
C ARG A 13 -19.75 -3.46 -12.11
N ARG A 14 -19.31 -4.22 -13.13
CA ARG A 14 -18.12 -5.07 -13.02
C ARG A 14 -16.85 -4.26 -12.78
N THR A 15 -16.69 -3.13 -13.44
CA THR A 15 -15.54 -2.24 -13.25
C THR A 15 -15.52 -1.64 -11.84
N ARG A 16 -16.67 -1.24 -11.31
CA ARG A 16 -16.78 -0.73 -9.93
C ARG A 16 -16.38 -1.77 -8.88
N LEU A 17 -16.88 -3.00 -9.02
CA LEU A 17 -16.50 -4.12 -8.14
C LEU A 17 -15.02 -4.48 -8.26
N ALA A 18 -14.41 -4.31 -9.44
CA ALA A 18 -12.97 -4.46 -9.59
C ALA A 18 -12.20 -3.37 -8.84
N ASN A 19 -12.63 -2.11 -8.94
CA ASN A 19 -12.01 -0.98 -8.24
C ASN A 19 -12.09 -1.14 -6.71
N GLU A 20 -13.24 -1.56 -6.17
CA GLU A 20 -13.41 -1.85 -4.74
C GLU A 20 -12.44 -2.94 -4.26
N ARG A 21 -12.27 -4.03 -5.04
CA ARG A 21 -11.31 -5.09 -4.70
C ARG A 21 -9.87 -4.58 -4.71
N THR A 22 -9.50 -3.75 -5.68
CA THR A 22 -8.18 -3.14 -5.72
C THR A 22 -7.98 -2.21 -4.52
N TYR A 23 -8.97 -1.40 -4.17
CA TYR A 23 -8.95 -0.53 -2.98
C TYR A 23 -8.73 -1.31 -1.69
N LEU A 24 -9.47 -2.41 -1.48
CA LEU A 24 -9.29 -3.27 -0.30
C LEU A 24 -7.91 -3.96 -0.29
N ALA A 25 -7.36 -4.27 -1.47
CA ALA A 25 -6.00 -4.79 -1.57
C ALA A 25 -4.96 -3.75 -1.09
N TRP A 26 -5.09 -2.48 -1.49
CA TRP A 26 -4.24 -1.39 -1.02
C TRP A 26 -4.35 -1.18 0.49
N TRP A 27 -5.56 -1.22 1.04
CA TRP A 27 -5.80 -1.15 2.48
C TRP A 27 -5.11 -2.27 3.24
N ARG A 28 -5.30 -3.52 2.78
CA ARG A 28 -4.66 -4.68 3.40
C ARG A 28 -3.14 -4.53 3.39
N THR A 29 -2.55 -4.16 2.26
CA THR A 29 -1.10 -3.94 2.17
C THR A 29 -0.66 -2.84 3.14
N GLY A 30 -1.31 -1.68 3.15
CA GLY A 30 -0.98 -0.59 4.07
C GLY A 30 -1.05 -0.99 5.55
N LEU A 31 -2.10 -1.71 5.95
CA LEU A 31 -2.25 -2.22 7.32
C LEU A 31 -1.16 -3.24 7.68
N THR A 32 -0.81 -4.14 6.76
CA THR A 32 0.30 -5.08 7.00
C THR A 32 1.63 -4.36 7.16
N THR A 33 1.89 -3.32 6.35
CA THR A 33 3.11 -2.51 6.47
C THR A 33 3.14 -1.74 7.80
N LEU A 34 2.00 -1.25 8.29
CA LEU A 34 1.91 -0.61 9.61
C LEU A 34 2.21 -1.60 10.75
N ALA A 35 1.73 -2.84 10.65
CA ALA A 35 2.07 -3.89 11.60
C ALA A 35 3.59 -4.20 11.59
N VAL A 36 4.20 -4.26 10.40
CA VAL A 36 5.66 -4.42 10.25
C VAL A 36 6.42 -3.24 10.86
N SER A 37 5.93 -2.00 10.68
CA SER A 37 6.48 -0.81 11.34
C SER A 37 6.56 -0.97 12.85
N PHE A 38 5.47 -1.44 13.47
CA PHE A 38 5.44 -1.64 14.91
C PHE A 38 6.42 -2.75 15.35
N ALA A 39 6.47 -3.85 14.59
CA ALA A 39 7.41 -4.93 14.85
C ALA A 39 8.87 -4.44 14.74
N ALA A 40 9.23 -3.79 13.65
CA ALA A 40 10.58 -3.30 13.41
C ALA A 40 10.98 -2.19 14.41
N GLY A 41 10.10 -1.23 14.68
CA GLY A 41 10.40 -0.05 15.48
C GLY A 41 10.32 -0.24 16.99
N ARG A 42 9.60 -1.26 17.49
CA ARG A 42 9.40 -1.45 18.94
C ARG A 42 9.64 -2.88 19.41
N LEU A 43 9.22 -3.89 18.65
CA LEU A 43 9.38 -5.28 19.08
C LEU A 43 10.83 -5.75 18.96
N VAL A 44 11.48 -5.51 17.82
CA VAL A 44 12.89 -5.88 17.59
C VAL A 44 13.84 -5.21 18.59
N PRO A 45 13.84 -3.88 18.79
CA PRO A 45 14.74 -3.22 19.74
C PRO A 45 14.50 -3.63 21.21
N ALA A 46 13.29 -4.08 21.57
CA ALA A 46 13.06 -4.63 22.91
C ALA A 46 13.77 -5.99 23.14
N LEU A 47 14.21 -6.64 22.07
CA LEU A 47 14.87 -7.96 22.09
C LEU A 47 16.38 -7.84 21.79
N SER A 48 16.82 -6.83 21.05
CA SER A 48 18.23 -6.56 20.76
C SER A 48 18.79 -5.54 21.76
N GLY A 49 19.69 -5.97 22.66
CA GLY A 49 20.29 -5.13 23.71
C GLY A 49 21.19 -3.96 23.25
N GLY A 50 21.04 -3.50 22.00
CA GLY A 50 21.82 -2.41 21.39
C GLY A 50 21.06 -1.08 21.30
N PRO A 51 21.58 -0.09 20.52
CA PRO A 51 20.93 1.21 20.36
C PRO A 51 19.59 1.10 19.62
N ASN A 52 18.53 1.69 20.18
CA ASN A 52 17.16 1.58 19.66
C ASN A 52 16.86 2.52 18.47
N TRP A 53 17.61 3.61 18.33
CA TRP A 53 17.33 4.66 17.33
C TRP A 53 17.30 4.19 15.86
N PRO A 54 18.12 3.22 15.40
CA PRO A 54 18.06 2.76 14.00
C PRO A 54 16.76 2.01 13.71
N PHE A 55 16.32 1.18 14.66
CA PHE A 55 15.07 0.43 14.57
C PHE A 55 13.86 1.37 14.57
N GLU A 56 13.87 2.41 15.42
CA GLU A 56 12.82 3.44 15.43
C GLU A 56 12.71 4.17 14.08
N LEU A 57 13.84 4.55 13.46
CA LEU A 57 13.83 5.17 12.13
C LEU A 57 13.25 4.25 11.05
N ILE A 58 13.61 2.96 11.06
CA ILE A 58 13.03 1.98 10.14
C ILE A 58 11.54 1.81 10.38
N GLY A 59 11.11 1.74 11.65
CA GLY A 59 9.70 1.70 12.01
C GLY A 59 8.92 2.89 11.45
N ILE A 60 9.43 4.11 11.65
CA ILE A 60 8.85 5.34 11.08
C ILE A 60 8.78 5.27 9.55
N ALA A 61 9.84 4.77 8.90
CA ALA A 61 9.86 4.63 7.45
C ALA A 61 8.80 3.63 6.95
N PHE A 62 8.65 2.47 7.59
CA PHE A 62 7.57 1.54 7.27
C PHE A 62 6.19 2.16 7.54
N ALA A 63 6.03 2.93 8.62
CA ALA A 63 4.78 3.61 8.92
C ALA A 63 4.41 4.58 7.79
N ALA A 64 5.36 5.37 7.32
CA ALA A 64 5.17 6.29 6.21
C ALA A 64 4.75 5.55 4.92
N VAL A 65 5.38 4.42 4.61
CA VAL A 65 5.00 3.57 3.46
C VAL A 65 3.59 2.99 3.63
N GLY A 66 3.24 2.51 4.83
CA GLY A 66 1.90 1.98 5.13
C GLY A 66 0.80 3.04 4.98
N VAL A 67 1.03 4.25 5.50
CA VAL A 67 0.14 5.40 5.31
C VAL A 67 0.02 5.72 3.82
N ALA A 68 1.14 5.77 3.09
CA ALA A 68 1.14 6.06 1.67
C ALA A 68 0.34 5.03 0.85
N PHE A 69 0.41 3.73 1.18
CA PHE A 69 -0.42 2.70 0.56
C PHE A 69 -1.92 2.95 0.76
N VAL A 70 -2.34 3.28 1.99
CA VAL A 70 -3.74 3.58 2.31
C VAL A 70 -4.20 4.85 1.58
N THR A 71 -3.42 5.92 1.63
CA THR A 71 -3.74 7.20 0.99
C THR A 71 -3.81 7.05 -0.54
N TYR A 72 -2.82 6.38 -1.15
CA TYR A 72 -2.81 6.14 -2.59
C TYR A 72 -3.99 5.27 -3.02
N GLY A 73 -4.32 4.22 -2.27
CA GLY A 73 -5.50 3.40 -2.50
C GLY A 73 -6.79 4.23 -2.51
N TYR A 74 -6.96 5.13 -1.53
CA TYR A 74 -8.13 6.00 -1.44
C TYR A 74 -8.21 7.02 -2.58
N VAL A 75 -7.11 7.73 -2.86
CA VAL A 75 -7.07 8.71 -3.97
C VAL A 75 -7.40 8.00 -5.29
N ARG A 76 -6.76 6.85 -5.56
CA ARG A 76 -7.00 6.08 -6.79
C ARG A 76 -8.44 5.58 -6.88
N TYR A 77 -9.01 5.10 -5.77
CA TYR A 77 -10.41 4.69 -5.73
C TYR A 77 -11.33 5.84 -6.15
N ARG A 78 -11.11 7.05 -5.59
CA ARG A 78 -11.91 8.25 -5.93
C ARG A 78 -11.71 8.69 -7.38
N ASP A 79 -10.49 8.68 -7.90
CA ASP A 79 -10.20 9.06 -9.29
C ASP A 79 -10.93 8.16 -10.29
N VAL A 80 -10.93 6.85 -10.03
CA VAL A 80 -11.62 5.87 -10.88
C VAL A 80 -13.14 6.01 -10.76
N GLU A 81 -13.66 6.23 -9.55
CA GLU A 81 -15.10 6.44 -9.33
C GLU A 81 -15.60 7.72 -10.03
N GLN A 82 -14.80 8.79 -10.00
CA GLN A 82 -15.09 10.04 -10.70
C GLN A 82 -15.01 9.89 -12.22
N ALA A 83 -14.04 9.12 -12.74
CA ALA A 83 -13.93 8.86 -14.17
C ALA A 83 -15.13 8.03 -14.67
N LEU A 84 -15.52 6.98 -13.93
CA LEU A 84 -16.72 6.19 -14.18
C LEU A 84 -18.00 7.06 -14.18
N ALA A 85 -18.11 8.00 -13.23
CA ALA A 85 -19.24 8.94 -13.18
C ALA A 85 -19.31 9.90 -14.38
N ARG A 86 -18.16 10.19 -15.01
CA ARG A 86 -18.07 11.03 -16.22
C ARG A 86 -18.14 10.23 -17.53
N GLY A 87 -18.18 8.89 -17.47
CA GLY A 87 -18.12 8.02 -18.65
C GLY A 87 -16.73 7.90 -19.27
N ASP A 88 -15.68 8.32 -18.55
CA ASP A 88 -14.29 8.38 -19.03
C ASP A 88 -13.42 7.26 -18.44
N PHE A 89 -12.32 6.92 -19.11
CA PHE A 89 -11.35 5.93 -18.63
C PHE A 89 -10.14 6.59 -17.94
N ALA A 90 -9.94 6.31 -16.65
CA ALA A 90 -8.75 6.75 -15.91
C ALA A 90 -7.53 5.87 -16.25
N SER A 91 -6.55 6.43 -16.98
CA SER A 91 -5.27 5.75 -17.26
C SER A 91 -4.49 5.43 -15.97
N LEU A 92 -3.75 4.31 -15.97
CA LEU A 92 -2.96 3.85 -14.82
C LEU A 92 -1.52 4.39 -14.91
N PRO A 93 -1.08 5.27 -14.01
CA PRO A 93 0.34 5.53 -13.83
C PRO A 93 0.98 4.38 -13.04
N GLY A 94 1.48 3.35 -13.73
CA GLY A 94 2.14 2.17 -13.11
C GLY A 94 3.40 2.48 -12.29
N ARG A 95 3.93 3.72 -12.38
CA ARG A 95 5.15 4.17 -11.70
C ARG A 95 5.03 4.18 -10.17
N ALA A 96 3.85 4.50 -9.64
CA ALA A 96 3.62 4.57 -8.20
C ALA A 96 3.74 3.19 -7.53
N ALA A 97 3.12 2.15 -8.12
CA ALA A 97 3.20 0.80 -7.59
C ALA A 97 4.63 0.26 -7.54
N ILE A 98 5.42 0.51 -8.59
CA ILE A 98 6.84 0.12 -8.66
C ILE A 98 7.64 0.85 -7.57
N SER A 99 7.38 2.15 -7.35
CA SER A 99 8.08 2.92 -6.32
C SER A 99 7.83 2.39 -4.91
N PHE A 100 6.58 2.05 -4.58
CA PHE A 100 6.24 1.49 -3.26
C PHE A 100 6.88 0.12 -3.04
N ALA A 101 6.90 -0.74 -4.07
CA ALA A 101 7.54 -2.04 -4.00
C ALA A 101 9.05 -1.92 -3.77
N ALA A 102 9.73 -1.01 -4.50
CA ALA A 102 11.16 -0.76 -4.34
C ALA A 102 11.50 -0.24 -2.94
N VAL A 103 10.75 0.75 -2.43
CA VAL A 103 10.96 1.31 -1.08
C VAL A 103 10.71 0.25 -0.01
N GLY A 104 9.63 -0.53 -0.11
CA GLY A 104 9.32 -1.60 0.83
C GLY A 104 10.42 -2.68 0.88
N ALA A 105 10.94 -3.09 -0.28
CA ALA A 105 12.04 -4.05 -0.36
C ALA A 105 13.33 -3.50 0.28
N LEU A 106 13.67 -2.24 0.00
CA LEU A 106 14.84 -1.58 0.60
C LEU A 106 14.75 -1.52 2.13
N LEU A 107 13.60 -1.14 2.68
CA LEU A 107 13.38 -1.10 4.12
C LEU A 107 13.46 -2.50 4.75
N GLY A 108 12.92 -3.53 4.08
CA GLY A 108 13.03 -4.92 4.51
C GLY A 108 14.48 -5.38 4.58
N LEU A 109 15.27 -5.11 3.53
CA LEU A 109 16.70 -5.43 3.50
C LEU A 109 17.49 -4.68 4.58
N ALA A 110 17.20 -3.39 4.80
CA ALA A 110 17.83 -2.60 5.85
C ALA A 110 17.52 -3.16 7.25
N THR A 111 16.29 -3.63 7.48
CA THR A 111 15.88 -4.26 8.74
C THR A 111 16.68 -5.53 8.99
N ILE A 112 16.78 -6.41 7.98
CA ILE A 112 17.56 -7.65 8.07
C ILE A 112 19.03 -7.34 8.35
N ALA A 113 19.61 -6.38 7.64
CA ALA A 113 21.00 -5.98 7.86
C ALA A 113 21.23 -5.48 9.29
N LEU A 114 20.36 -4.62 9.84
CA LEU A 114 20.48 -4.16 11.22
C LEU A 114 20.42 -5.31 12.23
N VAL A 115 19.49 -6.26 12.05
CA VAL A 115 19.37 -7.42 12.93
C VAL A 115 20.62 -8.30 12.88
N LEU A 116 21.19 -8.52 11.69
CA LEU A 116 22.39 -9.33 11.50
C LEU A 116 23.68 -8.65 11.99
N LEU A 117 23.76 -7.32 11.92
CA LEU A 117 24.93 -6.54 12.34
C LEU A 117 24.94 -6.23 13.84
N HIS A 118 23.77 -6.30 14.49
CA HIS A 118 23.64 -6.30 15.95
C HIS A 118 23.15 -7.67 16.44
N PRO A 119 23.89 -8.77 16.20
CA PRO A 119 23.61 -10.02 16.86
C PRO A 119 23.91 -9.85 18.34
N THR A 120 22.98 -10.33 19.16
CA THR A 120 22.99 -10.36 20.63
C THR A 120 24.32 -10.72 21.25
#